data_AF-A0A929UKB1-F1
#
_entry.id   AF-A0A929UKB1-F1
#
_cell.length_a   1.000
_cell.length_b   1.000
_cell.length_c   1.000
_cell.angle_alpha   90.00
_cell.angle_beta   90.00
_cell.angle_gamma   90.00
#
_symmetry.space_group_name_H-M   'P 1'
#
loop_
_entity.id
_entity.type
_entity.pdbx_description
1 polymer ?
#
loop_
_entity_poly.entity_id
_entity_poly.type
_entity_poly.pdbx_seq_one_letter_code
_entity_poly.pdbx_strand_id
1 'polypeptide(L)'
;SLEDVQQYGASIVAMPVKDTIKLCDEEQMVTQTPDRAHTWLMQTPQVFSYSLVKKAYEKLMESEKTLIQKGIHITDDAMVVETFFPAQKIHLVEGSYENFKVTTPEDLLFAQVYGKRRQ
;
A
#
# COMPACT_ATOMS: atom_id res chain seq x y z
N SER A 1 5.43 12.62 -2.76
CA SER A 1 5.64 13.94 -2.14
C SER A 1 4.43 14.83 -2.38
N LEU A 2 4.33 16.02 -1.76
CA LEU A 2 3.25 16.96 -2.08
C LEU A 2 3.30 17.42 -3.55
N GLU A 3 4.51 17.59 -4.09
CA GLU A 3 4.75 17.91 -5.51
C GLU A 3 4.23 16.78 -6.43
N ASP A 4 4.49 15.52 -6.07
CA ASP A 4 3.98 14.39 -6.84
C ASP A 4 2.44 14.33 -6.83
N VAL A 5 1.79 14.71 -5.73
CA VAL A 5 0.33 14.76 -5.70
C VAL A 5 -0.21 15.89 -6.57
N GLN A 6 0.50 17.01 -6.70
CA GLN A 6 0.11 18.06 -7.66
C GLN A 6 0.18 17.57 -9.11
N GLN A 7 1.15 16.73 -9.44
CA GLN A 7 1.33 16.21 -10.80
C GLN A 7 0.44 15.00 -11.12
N TYR A 8 0.35 14.04 -10.18
CA TYR A 8 -0.28 12.74 -10.40
C TYR A 8 -1.60 12.58 -9.67
N GLY A 9 -1.94 13.44 -8.71
CA GLY A 9 -3.16 13.33 -7.89
C GLY A 9 -3.07 12.32 -6.75
N ALA A 10 -2.07 11.42 -6.75
CA ALA A 10 -1.82 10.44 -5.70
C ALA A 10 -0.33 10.06 -5.64
N SER A 11 0.21 9.94 -4.43
CA SER A 11 1.60 9.55 -4.19
C SER A 11 1.74 8.76 -2.90
N ILE A 12 2.51 7.67 -2.95
CA ILE A 12 2.66 6.75 -1.81
C ILE A 12 4.12 6.41 -1.59
N VAL A 13 4.52 6.35 -0.31
CA VAL A 13 5.83 5.84 0.08
C VAL A 13 5.88 4.32 -0.05
N ALA A 14 6.88 3.80 -0.74
CA ALA A 14 7.06 2.37 -0.95
C ALA A 14 8.54 2.00 -1.05
N MET A 15 8.85 0.70 -1.00
CA MET A 15 10.21 0.17 -1.23
C MET A 15 10.17 -1.05 -2.15
N PRO A 16 11.18 -1.31 -3.00
CA PRO A 16 11.26 -2.58 -3.71
C PRO A 16 11.28 -3.77 -2.74
N VAL A 17 10.63 -4.89 -3.08
CA VAL A 17 10.69 -6.09 -2.26
C VAL A 17 12.12 -6.67 -2.25
N LYS A 18 12.60 -7.13 -1.09
CA LYS A 18 13.88 -7.83 -0.97
C LYS A 18 13.73 -9.33 -1.24
N ASP A 19 12.66 -9.88 -0.69
CA ASP A 19 12.36 -11.30 -0.74
C ASP A 19 11.68 -11.69 -2.05
N THR A 20 11.76 -12.98 -2.38
CA THR A 20 11.01 -13.53 -3.51
C THR A 20 9.56 -13.72 -3.10
N ILE A 21 8.64 -13.05 -3.79
CA ILE A 21 7.21 -13.19 -3.56
C ILE A 21 6.65 -14.34 -4.42
N LYS A 22 5.77 -15.13 -3.83
CA LYS A 22 4.96 -16.14 -4.52
C LYS A 22 3.50 -15.83 -4.28
N LEU A 23 2.69 -15.84 -5.34
CA LEU A 23 1.25 -15.92 -5.21
C LEU A 23 0.89 -17.40 -5.19
N CYS A 24 0.05 -17.79 -4.24
CA CYS A 24 -0.43 -19.15 -4.08
C CYS A 24 -1.96 -19.16 -4.07
N ASP A 25 -2.55 -20.29 -4.47
CA ASP A 25 -3.99 -20.51 -4.33
C ASP A 25 -4.38 -20.97 -2.91
N GLU A 26 -5.65 -21.30 -2.71
CA GLU A 26 -6.20 -21.75 -1.43
C GLU A 26 -5.60 -23.09 -0.96
N GLU A 27 -5.04 -23.89 -1.86
CA GLU A 27 -4.36 -25.17 -1.57
C GLU A 27 -2.85 -25.00 -1.33
N GLN A 28 -2.38 -23.75 -1.23
CA GLN A 28 -0.96 -23.38 -1.07
C GLN A 28 -0.07 -23.80 -2.24
N MET A 29 -0.64 -24.01 -3.42
CA MET A 29 0.13 -24.27 -4.63
C MET A 29 0.57 -22.95 -5.26
N VAL A 30 1.84 -22.88 -5.68
CA VAL A 30 2.38 -21.67 -6.32
C VAL A 30 1.69 -21.46 -7.67
N THR A 31 1.02 -20.32 -7.82
CA THR A 31 0.34 -19.94 -9.07
C THR A 31 1.17 -18.96 -9.89
N GLN A 32 1.90 -18.05 -9.22
CA GLN A 32 2.69 -17.03 -9.89
C GLN A 32 3.91 -16.61 -9.07
N THR A 33 4.98 -16.24 -9.77
CA THR A 33 6.11 -15.48 -9.20
C THR A 33 6.15 -14.13 -9.91
N PRO A 34 5.69 -13.03 -9.28
CA PRO A 34 5.77 -11.71 -9.90
C PRO A 34 7.24 -11.30 -10.11
N ASP A 35 7.48 -10.47 -11.14
CA ASP A 35 8.81 -9.92 -11.39
C ASP A 35 9.19 -8.95 -10.27
N ARG A 36 10.29 -9.28 -9.59
CA ARG A 36 10.81 -8.51 -8.45
C ARG A 36 11.12 -7.07 -8.84
N ALA A 37 11.53 -6.80 -10.08
CA ALA A 37 11.82 -5.44 -10.54
C ALA A 37 10.59 -4.50 -10.50
N HIS A 38 9.39 -5.08 -10.49
CA HIS A 38 8.12 -4.36 -10.50
C HIS A 38 7.28 -4.60 -9.23
N THR A 39 7.84 -5.26 -8.20
CA THR A 39 7.12 -5.60 -6.97
C THR A 39 7.61 -4.75 -5.80
N TRP A 40 6.68 -4.05 -5.15
CA TRP A 40 6.99 -3.05 -4.11
C TRP A 40 6.21 -3.31 -2.82
N LEU A 41 6.85 -3.05 -1.69
CA LEU A 41 6.30 -3.00 -0.34
C LEU A 41 5.70 -1.61 -0.10
N MET A 42 4.38 -1.58 0.07
CA MET A 42 3.69 -0.33 0.35
C MET A 42 3.90 0.11 1.81
N GLN A 43 4.09 1.40 2.02
CA GLN A 43 4.26 2.02 3.34
C GLN A 43 3.30 3.22 3.49
N THR A 44 3.28 3.78 4.69
CA THR A 44 2.67 5.09 4.98
C THR A 44 3.79 6.11 5.22
N PRO A 45 3.58 7.42 4.95
CA PRO A 45 2.35 8.07 4.54
C PRO A 45 1.93 7.75 3.09
N GLN A 46 0.61 7.71 2.89
CA GLN A 46 -0.04 7.74 1.58
C GLN A 46 -0.69 9.13 1.43
N VAL A 47 -0.47 9.79 0.30
CA VAL A 47 -0.93 11.17 0.08
C VAL A 47 -1.75 11.23 -1.20
N PHE A 48 -2.95 11.79 -1.09
CA PHE A 48 -3.89 11.88 -2.19
C PHE A 48 -4.44 13.30 -2.30
N SER A 49 -4.84 13.69 -3.51
CA SER A 49 -5.70 14.85 -3.70
C SER A 49 -6.99 14.66 -2.91
N TYR A 50 -7.37 15.69 -2.15
CA TYR A 50 -8.59 15.66 -1.34
C TYR A 50 -9.83 15.29 -2.17
N SER A 51 -9.98 15.87 -3.36
CA SER A 51 -11.13 15.58 -4.22
C SER A 51 -11.17 14.14 -4.72
N LEU A 52 -10.01 13.51 -4.90
CA LEU A 52 -9.89 12.13 -5.33
C LEU A 52 -10.28 11.19 -4.20
N VAL A 53 -9.62 11.32 -3.04
CA VAL A 53 -9.85 10.42 -1.91
C VAL A 53 -11.27 10.56 -1.36
N LYS A 54 -11.80 11.78 -1.26
CA LYS A 54 -13.19 12.00 -0.81
C LYS A 54 -14.20 11.24 -1.67
N LYS A 55 -14.11 11.35 -2.99
CA LYS A 55 -15.02 10.66 -3.91
C LYS A 55 -14.84 9.14 -3.86
N ALA A 56 -13.61 8.66 -3.63
CA ALA A 56 -13.34 7.23 -3.51
C ALA A 56 -14.01 6.65 -2.27
N TYR A 57 -13.92 7.35 -1.14
CA TYR A 57 -14.58 6.95 0.10
C TYR A 57 -16.11 7.08 0.06
N GLU A 58 -16.66 8.09 -0.60
CA GLU A 58 -18.11 8.19 -0.83
C GLU A 58 -18.64 6.93 -1.56
N LYS A 59 -17.94 6.50 -2.61
CA LYS A 59 -18.27 5.26 -3.33
C LYS A 59 -18.07 4.00 -2.49
N LEU A 60 -17.02 3.97 -1.66
CA LEU A 60 -16.80 2.86 -0.72
C LEU A 60 -17.98 2.71 0.22
N MET A 61 -18.42 3.80 0.86
CA MET A 61 -19.55 3.78 1.79
C MET A 61 -20.85 3.29 1.14
N GLU A 62 -21.07 3.59 -0.14
CA GLU A 62 -22.24 3.13 -0.90
C GLU A 62 -22.17 1.63 -1.28
N SER A 63 -20.97 1.07 -1.43
CA SER A 63 -20.76 -0.25 -2.06
C SER A 63 -20.02 -1.28 -1.20
N GLU A 64 -19.65 -0.94 0.03
CA GLU A 64 -18.87 -1.75 0.97
C GLU A 64 -19.44 -3.17 1.12
N LYS A 65 -20.76 -3.30 1.34
CA LYS A 65 -21.43 -4.61 1.48
C LYS A 65 -21.25 -5.48 0.24
N THR A 66 -21.34 -4.89 -0.95
CA THR A 66 -21.18 -5.60 -2.22
C THR A 66 -19.73 -6.00 -2.46
N LEU A 67 -18.75 -5.18 -2.05
CA LEU A 67 -17.33 -5.52 -2.13
C LEU A 67 -17.00 -6.71 -1.22
N ILE A 68 -17.47 -6.69 0.03
CA ILE A 68 -17.26 -7.79 0.98
C ILE A 68 -17.88 -9.09 0.46
N GLN A 69 -19.09 -9.04 -0.11
CA GLN A 69 -19.73 -10.22 -0.72
C GLN A 69 -18.95 -10.79 -1.91
N LYS A 70 -18.17 -9.95 -2.60
CA LYS A 70 -17.26 -10.36 -3.68
C LYS A 70 -15.88 -10.80 -3.18
N GLY A 71 -15.66 -10.85 -1.87
CA GLY A 71 -14.37 -11.19 -1.26
C GLY A 71 -13.31 -10.09 -1.40
N ILE A 72 -13.70 -8.86 -1.73
CA ILE A 72 -12.78 -7.72 -1.85
C ILE A 72 -12.65 -7.07 -0.48
N HIS A 73 -11.48 -7.21 0.12
CA HIS A 73 -11.13 -6.61 1.41
C HIS A 73 -10.11 -5.49 1.18
N ILE A 74 -10.56 -4.24 1.36
CA ILE A 74 -9.68 -3.07 1.28
C ILE A 74 -8.66 -3.11 2.42
N THR A 75 -7.37 -3.01 2.08
CA THR A 75 -6.26 -3.07 3.05
C THR A 75 -5.62 -1.71 3.34
N ASP A 76 -5.70 -0.77 2.40
CA ASP A 76 -5.16 0.58 2.51
C ASP A 76 -5.94 1.59 1.64
N ASP A 77 -5.57 2.87 1.75
CA ASP A 77 -6.27 3.97 1.07
C ASP A 77 -6.02 3.94 -0.45
N ALA A 78 -4.86 3.43 -0.87
CA ALA A 78 -4.51 3.21 -2.29
C ALA A 78 -5.51 2.26 -2.95
N MET A 79 -5.80 1.13 -2.31
CA MET A 79 -6.71 0.12 -2.83
C MET A 79 -8.13 0.67 -2.98
N VAL A 80 -8.56 1.62 -2.14
CA VAL A 80 -9.84 2.32 -2.32
C VAL A 80 -9.84 3.10 -3.63
N VAL A 81 -8.79 3.88 -3.88
CA VAL A 81 -8.65 4.67 -5.11
C VAL A 81 -8.58 3.76 -6.33
N GLU A 82 -7.78 2.70 -6.30
CA GLU A 82 -7.64 1.74 -7.40
C GLU A 82 -8.96 1.04 -7.73
N THR A 83 -9.74 0.67 -6.71
CA THR A 83 -11.04 -0.01 -6.87
C THR A 83 -12.06 0.87 -7.59
N PHE A 84 -12.16 2.15 -7.24
CA PHE A 84 -13.19 3.04 -7.76
C PHE A 84 -12.73 3.93 -8.93
N PHE A 85 -11.43 4.12 -9.08
CA PHE A 85 -10.80 4.93 -10.12
C PHE A 85 -9.61 4.18 -10.74
N PRO A 86 -9.83 3.08 -11.46
CA PRO A 86 -8.75 2.24 -12.00
C PRO A 86 -7.84 2.95 -13.02
N ALA A 87 -8.27 4.10 -13.56
CA ALA A 87 -7.47 4.93 -14.46
C ALA A 87 -6.56 5.93 -13.70
N GLN A 88 -6.76 6.11 -12.40
CA GLN A 88 -5.96 7.00 -11.57
C GLN A 88 -4.58 6.39 -11.35
N LYS A 89 -3.53 7.08 -11.79
CA LYS A 89 -2.16 6.67 -11.53
C LYS A 89 -1.75 7.05 -10.12
N ILE A 90 -1.02 6.17 -9.45
CA ILE A 90 -0.42 6.42 -8.13
C ILE A 90 1.10 6.42 -8.30
N HIS A 91 1.73 7.53 -7.92
CA HIS A 91 3.19 7.66 -8.03
C HIS A 91 3.88 7.09 -6.78
N LEU A 92 4.77 6.13 -6.97
CA LEU A 92 5.58 5.57 -5.89
C LEU A 92 6.78 6.48 -5.61
N VAL A 93 7.02 6.74 -4.33
CA VAL A 93 8.20 7.44 -3.85
C VAL A 93 8.98 6.48 -2.98
N GLU A 94 10.26 6.32 -3.28
CA GLU A 94 11.11 5.44 -2.50
C GLU A 94 11.26 5.97 -1.07
N GLY A 95 10.93 5.11 -0.11
CA GLY A 95 10.96 5.41 1.32
C GLY A 95 12.23 4.90 2.01
N SER A 96 12.02 4.26 3.16
CA SER A 96 13.08 3.58 3.88
C SER A 96 12.55 2.25 4.42
N TYR A 97 13.38 1.20 4.36
CA TYR A 97 13.06 -0.05 5.04
C TYR A 97 12.95 0.10 6.57
N GLU A 98 13.46 1.19 7.14
CA GLU A 98 13.29 1.53 8.56
C GLU A 98 11.87 2.04 8.88
N ASN A 99 11.07 2.39 7.86
CA ASN A 99 9.68 2.82 7.96
C ASN A 99 8.71 1.63 7.87
N PHE A 100 9.03 0.55 8.57
CA PHE A 100 8.21 -0.66 8.61
C PHE A 100 7.07 -0.51 9.62
N LYS A 101 5.97 -1.21 9.36
CA LYS A 101 4.86 -1.31 10.32
C LYS A 101 5.28 -2.26 11.44
N VAL A 102 5.22 -1.81 12.68
CA VAL A 102 5.39 -2.67 13.86
C VAL A 102 4.12 -3.51 14.00
N THR A 103 4.23 -4.81 13.76
CA THR A 103 3.12 -5.78 13.77
C THR A 103 3.37 -7.00 14.64
N THR A 104 4.63 -7.32 14.92
CA THR A 104 5.02 -8.44 15.79
C THR A 104 5.78 -7.96 17.03
N PRO A 105 5.93 -8.79 18.07
CA PRO A 105 6.76 -8.45 19.23
C PRO A 105 8.23 -8.20 18.86
N GLU A 106 8.78 -8.92 17.89
CA GLU A 106 10.16 -8.76 17.42
C GLU A 106 10.39 -7.39 16.77
N ASP A 107 9.38 -6.86 16.07
CA ASP A 107 9.41 -5.53 15.46
C ASP A 107 9.73 -4.42 16.50
N LEU A 108 9.31 -4.59 17.76
CA LEU A 108 9.61 -3.64 18.83
C LEU A 108 11.11 -3.55 19.15
N LEU A 109 11.82 -4.68 19.08
CA LEU A 109 13.28 -4.72 19.31
C LEU A 109 13.99 -3.92 18.22
N PHE A 110 13.59 -4.13 16.97
CA PHE A 110 14.14 -3.38 15.83
C PHE A 110 13.80 -1.89 15.91
N ALA A 111 12.55 -1.54 16.22
CA ALA A 111 12.11 -0.15 16.37
C ALA A 111 12.93 0.61 17.43
N GLN A 112 13.24 -0.04 18.56
CA GLN A 112 14.09 0.55 19.59
C GLN A 112 15.52 0.82 19.10
N VAL A 113 16.11 -0.09 18.33
CA VAL A 113 17.45 0.10 17.76
C VAL A 113 17.47 1.28 16.79
N TYR A 114 16.48 1.37 15.88
CA TYR A 114 16.39 2.49 14.94
C TYR A 114 16.11 3.82 15.64
N GLY A 115 15.24 3.83 16.66
CA GLY A 115 14.95 5.02 17.45
C GLY A 115 16.18 5.61 18.14
N LYS A 116 17.04 4.75 18.72
CA LYS A 116 18.29 5.19 19.37
C LYS A 116 19.35 5.73 18.41
N ARG A 117 19.36 5.29 17.14
CA ARG A 117 20.32 5.77 16.12
C ARG A 117 20.01 7.18 15.61
N ARG A 118 18.79 7.67 15.84
CA ARG A 118 18.30 8.97 15.38
C ARG A 118 18.35 10.07 16.46
N GLN A 119 18.86 9.75 17.65
CA GLN A 119 19.19 10.69 18.73
C GLN A 119 20.66 11.11 18.62
#